data_AF-A0A2A5M9T6-F1
#
_entry.id   AF-A0A2A5M9T6-F1
#
_cell.length_a   1.000
_cell.length_b   1.000
_cell.length_c   1.000
_cell.angle_alpha   90.00
_cell.angle_beta   90.00
_cell.angle_gamma   90.00
#
_symmetry.space_group_name_H-M   'P 1'
#
loop_
_entity.id
_entity.type
_entity.pdbx_description
1 polymer ?
#
loop_
_entity_poly.entity_id
_entity_poly.type
_entity_poly.pdbx_seq_one_letter_code
_entity_poly.pdbx_strand_id
1 'polypeptide(L)'
;PYEYDHDRIAYNYRLCNVNAAILLAGLENLELFLENKRELAKIYKDFFKNHNKCKFIDEKSNEKSNFWLNTLLFKDENLRNIFLEECLKNNIFVRPVWKSLP
;
A
#
# COMPACT_ATOMS: atom_id res chain seq x y z
N PRO A 1 48.46 -7.04 -4.37
CA PRO A 1 47.27 -6.51 -3.66
C PRO A 1 46.15 -6.01 -4.61
N TYR A 2 46.04 -6.59 -5.81
CA TYR A 2 44.99 -6.31 -6.81
C TYR A 2 43.91 -7.40 -6.86
N GLU A 3 44.16 -8.54 -6.19
CA GLU A 3 43.22 -9.66 -6.17
C GLU A 3 42.15 -9.40 -5.12
N TYR A 4 40.92 -9.43 -5.58
CA TYR A 4 39.75 -9.37 -4.73
C TYR A 4 39.31 -10.81 -4.46
N ASP A 5 39.83 -11.38 -3.37
CA ASP A 5 39.49 -12.73 -2.96
C ASP A 5 38.17 -12.73 -2.18
N HIS A 6 37.27 -13.63 -2.56
CA HIS A 6 35.98 -13.79 -1.90
C HIS A 6 36.01 -15.09 -1.09
N ASP A 7 36.02 -14.97 0.24
CA ASP A 7 36.06 -16.09 1.16
C ASP A 7 34.70 -16.81 1.31
N ARG A 8 33.61 -16.21 0.79
CA ARG A 8 32.23 -16.71 0.90
C ARG A 8 31.37 -16.32 -0.31
N ILE A 9 30.29 -17.09 -0.51
CA ILE A 9 29.24 -16.76 -1.47
C ILE A 9 28.43 -15.57 -0.93
N ALA A 10 28.20 -14.57 -1.80
CA ALA A 10 27.39 -13.39 -1.52
C ALA A 10 26.59 -12.94 -2.76
N TYR A 11 25.66 -12.01 -2.56
CA TYR A 11 24.80 -11.45 -3.62
C TYR A 11 25.00 -9.93 -3.71
N ASN A 12 24.77 -9.37 -4.90
CA ASN A 12 24.82 -7.92 -5.12
C ASN A 12 23.42 -7.29 -4.97
N TYR A 13 23.15 -6.73 -3.80
CA TYR A 13 21.92 -5.96 -3.51
C TYR A 13 22.17 -4.44 -3.49
N ARG A 14 23.24 -3.96 -4.15
CA ARG A 14 23.55 -2.52 -4.17
C ARG A 14 22.44 -1.74 -4.88
N LEU A 15 21.98 -0.67 -4.24
CA LEU A 15 21.14 0.34 -4.86
C LEU A 15 22.02 1.21 -5.79
N CYS A 16 21.68 1.31 -7.07
CA CYS A 16 22.43 2.16 -8.00
C CYS A 16 22.22 3.65 -7.69
N ASN A 17 23.21 4.48 -8.00
CA ASN A 17 23.19 5.92 -7.69
C ASN A 17 22.00 6.66 -8.32
N VAL A 18 21.55 6.23 -9.51
CA VAL A 18 20.37 6.82 -10.17
C VAL A 18 19.10 6.57 -9.35
N ASN A 19 18.87 5.33 -8.89
CA ASN A 19 17.73 5.02 -8.04
C ASN A 19 17.82 5.77 -6.70
N ALA A 20 19.02 5.90 -6.13
CA ALA A 20 19.24 6.67 -4.91
C ALA A 20 18.91 8.17 -5.08
N ALA A 21 19.30 8.77 -6.20
CA ALA A 21 18.99 10.18 -6.50
C ALA A 21 17.48 10.41 -6.66
N ILE A 22 16.77 9.50 -7.34
CA ILE A 22 15.30 9.56 -7.47
C ILE A 22 14.63 9.45 -6.09
N LEU A 23 15.09 8.52 -5.25
CA LEU A 23 14.57 8.37 -3.89
C LEU A 23 14.82 9.62 -3.05
N LEU A 24 16.00 10.25 -3.15
CA LEU A 24 16.31 11.46 -2.41
C LEU A 24 15.35 12.61 -2.77
N ALA A 25 15.13 12.86 -4.06
CA ALA A 25 14.15 13.85 -4.51
C ALA A 25 12.71 13.52 -4.05
N GLY A 26 12.37 12.23 -3.98
CA GLY A 26 11.09 11.78 -3.43
C GLY A 26 10.96 12.04 -1.92
N LEU A 27 12.03 11.84 -1.15
CA LEU A 27 12.07 12.08 0.29
C LEU A 27 11.91 13.57 0.64
N GLU A 28 12.46 14.46 -0.18
CA GLU A 28 12.27 15.92 -0.03
C GLU A 28 10.80 16.33 -0.10
N ASN A 29 9.96 15.55 -0.79
CA ASN A 29 8.53 15.79 -0.95
C ASN A 29 7.65 14.84 -0.10
N LEU A 30 8.24 14.13 0.86
CA LEU A 30 7.55 13.06 1.60
C LEU A 30 6.31 13.56 2.34
N GLU A 31 6.40 14.70 3.05
CA GLU A 31 5.26 15.24 3.81
C GLU A 31 4.07 15.56 2.90
N LEU A 32 4.31 16.18 1.73
CA LEU A 32 3.28 16.43 0.72
C LEU A 32 2.61 15.13 0.25
N PHE A 33 3.40 14.08 -0.02
CA PHE A 33 2.84 12.78 -0.41
C PHE A 33 2.02 12.13 0.71
N LEU A 34 2.44 12.28 1.97
CA LEU A 34 1.72 11.76 3.13
C LEU A 34 0.39 12.50 3.33
N GLU A 35 0.39 13.83 3.24
CA GLU A 35 -0.82 14.66 3.33
C GLU A 35 -1.84 14.28 2.25
N ASN A 36 -1.40 14.20 0.99
CA ASN A 36 -2.26 13.80 -0.13
C ASN A 36 -2.88 12.40 0.08
N LYS A 37 -2.09 11.42 0.55
CA LYS A 37 -2.59 10.07 0.83
C LYS A 37 -3.59 10.05 1.98
N ARG A 38 -3.36 10.85 3.02
CA ARG A 38 -4.26 10.96 4.18
C ARG A 38 -5.57 11.65 3.82
N GLU A 39 -5.54 12.65 2.96
CA GLU A 39 -6.76 13.26 2.43
C GLU A 39 -7.59 12.25 1.63
N LEU A 40 -6.96 11.50 0.72
CA LEU A 40 -7.64 10.45 -0.04
C LEU A 40 -8.23 9.37 0.88
N ALA A 41 -7.47 8.92 1.88
CA ALA A 41 -7.96 7.95 2.86
C ALA A 41 -9.16 8.47 3.64
N LYS A 42 -9.16 9.76 4.02
CA LYS A 42 -10.30 10.42 4.68
C LYS A 42 -11.54 10.42 3.79
N ILE A 43 -11.41 10.73 2.50
CA ILE A 43 -12.52 10.69 1.54
C ILE A 43 -13.15 9.29 1.50
N TYR A 44 -12.34 8.23 1.39
CA TYR A 44 -12.86 6.86 1.42
C TYR A 44 -13.47 6.49 2.76
N LYS A 45 -12.82 6.84 3.88
CA LYS A 45 -13.34 6.60 5.23
C LYS A 45 -14.72 7.22 5.42
N ASP A 46 -14.89 8.46 4.99
CA ASP A 46 -16.16 9.20 5.10
C ASP A 46 -17.22 8.60 4.17
N PHE A 47 -16.85 8.24 2.93
CA PHE A 47 -17.74 7.55 1.99
C PHE A 47 -18.25 6.21 2.55
N PHE A 48 -17.39 5.42 3.19
CA PHE A 48 -17.74 4.09 3.71
C PHE A 48 -18.27 4.08 5.15
N LYS A 49 -18.29 5.23 5.84
CA LYS A 49 -18.59 5.34 7.28
C LYS A 49 -19.91 4.70 7.71
N ASN A 50 -20.96 4.83 6.89
CA ASN A 50 -22.32 4.39 7.23
C ASN A 50 -22.75 3.11 6.49
N HIS A 51 -21.83 2.41 5.82
CA HIS A 51 -22.16 1.16 5.14
C HIS A 51 -22.15 -0.03 6.11
N ASN A 52 -23.22 -0.83 6.09
CA ASN A 52 -23.39 -1.98 6.97
C ASN A 52 -22.79 -3.29 6.41
N LYS A 53 -22.26 -3.28 5.18
CA LYS A 53 -21.71 -4.47 4.48
C LYS A 53 -20.19 -4.57 4.54
N CYS A 54 -19.51 -3.45 4.80
CA CYS A 54 -18.06 -3.38 4.91
C CYS A 54 -17.63 -2.33 5.93
N LYS A 55 -16.39 -2.42 6.37
CA LYS A 55 -15.74 -1.46 7.26
C LYS A 55 -14.45 -0.98 6.63
N PHE A 56 -14.24 0.33 6.59
CA PHE A 56 -12.95 0.89 6.24
C PHE A 56 -11.92 0.59 7.33
N ILE A 57 -10.75 0.09 6.94
CA ILE A 57 -9.64 -0.16 7.86
C ILE A 57 -8.84 1.12 8.01
N ASP A 58 -8.97 1.73 9.19
CA ASP A 58 -8.28 2.96 9.56
C ASP A 58 -7.05 2.68 10.43
N GLU A 59 -6.24 3.71 10.67
CA GLU A 59 -5.14 3.66 11.64
C GLU A 59 -5.66 3.56 13.09
N LYS A 60 -4.85 3.01 14.00
CA LYS A 60 -5.17 2.98 15.43
C LYS A 60 -4.75 4.27 16.13
N SER A 61 -5.27 4.51 17.33
CA SER A 61 -5.08 5.75 18.08
C SER A 61 -3.62 6.17 18.33
N ASN A 62 -2.68 5.22 18.35
CA ASN A 62 -1.25 5.48 18.59
C ASN A 62 -0.38 5.16 17.37
N GLU A 63 -0.97 5.08 16.18
CA GLU A 63 -0.30 4.74 14.93
C GLU A 63 -0.55 5.88 13.91
N LYS A 64 0.46 6.20 13.09
CA LYS A 64 0.31 7.11 11.95
C LYS A 64 0.56 6.35 10.66
N SER A 65 -0.52 5.96 9.99
CA SER A 65 -0.44 5.27 8.70
C SER A 65 -0.05 6.24 7.59
N ASN A 66 0.75 5.76 6.64
CA ASN A 66 1.01 6.47 5.38
C ASN A 66 -0.10 6.24 4.33
N PHE A 67 -1.11 5.42 4.66
CA PHE A 67 -2.20 5.01 3.78
C PHE A 67 -1.74 4.60 2.37
N TRP A 68 -0.61 3.88 2.29
CA TRP A 68 -0.13 3.31 1.03
C TRP A 68 -1.14 2.33 0.41
N LEU A 69 -1.98 1.72 1.24
CA LEU A 69 -3.06 0.83 0.85
C LEU A 69 -4.33 1.21 1.64
N ASN A 70 -5.40 1.52 0.92
CA ASN A 70 -6.74 1.69 1.49
C ASN A 70 -7.48 0.35 1.39
N THR A 71 -8.08 -0.11 2.48
CA THR A 71 -8.73 -1.44 2.51
C THR A 71 -10.12 -1.40 3.13
N LEU A 72 -10.97 -2.29 2.62
CA LEU A 72 -12.31 -2.55 3.14
C LEU A 72 -12.37 -3.99 3.65
N LEU A 73 -12.88 -4.16 4.87
CA LEU A 73 -13.19 -5.46 5.44
C LEU A 73 -14.68 -5.73 5.27
N PHE A 74 -15.01 -6.75 4.46
CA PHE A 74 -16.37 -7.20 4.24
C PHE A 74 -16.77 -8.25 5.30
N LYS A 75 -18.07 -8.38 5.54
CA LYS A 75 -18.63 -9.38 6.46
C LYS A 75 -18.36 -10.83 6.03
N ASP A 76 -18.34 -11.06 4.72
CA ASP A 76 -18.14 -12.36 4.12
C ASP A 76 -17.52 -12.23 2.72
N GLU A 77 -17.06 -13.36 2.21
CA GLU A 77 -16.40 -13.47 0.91
C GLU A 77 -17.33 -13.20 -0.28
N ASN A 78 -18.62 -13.55 -0.18
CA ASN A 78 -19.58 -13.33 -1.26
C ASN A 78 -19.80 -11.84 -1.49
N LEU A 79 -20.00 -11.07 -0.42
CA LEU A 79 -20.13 -9.61 -0.51
C LEU A 79 -18.86 -8.95 -1.07
N ARG A 80 -17.68 -9.43 -0.67
CA ARG A 80 -16.41 -8.97 -1.22
C ARG A 80 -16.35 -9.23 -2.73
N ASN A 81 -16.69 -10.43 -3.18
CA ASN A 81 -16.62 -10.80 -4.59
C ASN A 81 -17.61 -10.00 -5.46
N ILE A 82 -18.84 -9.81 -4.98
CA ILE A 82 -19.82 -8.93 -5.65
C ILE A 82 -19.26 -7.52 -5.80
N PHE A 83 -18.64 -6.97 -4.74
CA PHE A 83 -18.01 -5.64 -4.82
C PHE A 83 -16.88 -5.59 -5.85
N LEU A 84 -16.00 -6.59 -5.87
CA LEU A 84 -14.90 -6.66 -6.84
C LEU A 84 -15.42 -6.70 -8.29
N GLU A 85 -16.44 -7.51 -8.56
CA GLU A 85 -17.06 -7.63 -9.89
C GLU A 85 -17.71 -6.30 -10.32
N GLU A 86 -18.48 -5.67 -9.45
CA GLU A 86 -19.13 -4.39 -9.74
C GLU A 86 -18.11 -3.27 -9.96
N CYS A 87 -17.04 -3.20 -9.16
CA CYS A 87 -15.96 -2.25 -9.39
C CYS A 87 -15.31 -2.45 -10.76
N LEU A 88 -14.96 -3.69 -11.11
CA LEU A 88 -14.32 -3.99 -12.39
C LEU A 88 -15.22 -3.66 -13.58
N LYS A 89 -16.52 -3.96 -13.51
CA LYS A 89 -17.52 -3.57 -14.53
C LYS A 89 -17.58 -2.06 -14.74
N ASN A 90 -17.30 -1.28 -13.70
CA ASN A 90 -17.27 0.18 -13.72
C ASN A 90 -15.86 0.76 -13.94
N ASN A 91 -14.89 -0.04 -14.40
CA ASN A 91 -13.49 0.35 -14.62
C ASN A 91 -12.76 0.85 -13.36
N ILE A 92 -13.18 0.39 -12.17
CA ILE A 92 -12.52 0.65 -10.89
C ILE A 92 -11.68 -0.57 -10.53
N PHE A 93 -10.36 -0.41 -10.58
CA PHE A 93 -9.43 -1.51 -10.28
C PHE A 93 -9.24 -1.69 -8.78
N VAL A 94 -9.75 -2.81 -8.28
CA VAL A 94 -9.62 -3.26 -6.89
C VAL A 94 -9.16 -4.72 -6.87
N ARG A 95 -8.58 -5.16 -5.76
CA ARG A 95 -8.13 -6.55 -5.59
C ARG A 95 -8.28 -7.02 -4.15
N PRO A 96 -8.44 -8.34 -3.93
CA PRO A 96 -8.28 -8.91 -2.60
C PRO A 96 -6.92 -8.56 -1.98
N VAL A 97 -6.89 -8.47 -0.66
CA VAL A 97 -5.65 -8.40 0.12
C VAL A 97 -4.92 -9.76 0.04
N TRP A 98 -3.68 -9.82 0.51
CA TRP A 98 -2.79 -10.98 0.43
C TRP A 98 -3.49 -12.32 0.73
N LYS A 99 -3.15 -13.33 -0.06
CA LYS A 99 -3.46 -14.72 0.25
C LYS A 99 -2.51 -15.20 1.33
N SER A 100 -3.03 -15.87 2.36
CA SER A 100 -2.21 -16.51 3.38
C SER A 100 -1.22 -17.48 2.73
N LEU A 101 -0.01 -17.53 3.27
CA LEU A 101 0.96 -18.55 2.90
C LEU A 101 0.42 -19.93 3.33
N PRO A 102 0.70 -20.99 2.56
CA PRO A 102 0.37 -22.36 2.94
C PRO A 102 1.09 -22.80 4.21
#